data_AF-A0A1H9FK43-F1
#
_entry.id   AF-A0A1H9FK43-F1
#
_cell.length_a   1.000
_cell.length_b   1.000
_cell.length_c   1.000
_cell.angle_alpha   90.00
_cell.angle_beta   90.00
_cell.angle_gamma   90.00
#
_symmetry.space_group_name_H-M   'P 1'
#
loop_
_entity.id
_entity.type
_entity.pdbx_description
1 polymer ?
#
loop_
_entity_poly.entity_id
_entity_poly.type
_entity_poly.pdbx_seq_one_letter_code
_entity_poly.pdbx_strand_id
1 'polypeptide(L)'
;MEYLSIGRSGLLTIMLPLNFLVGEYVLYFKLSGKSRKIIHSIVALICILIVICLIAIHDDPYYPFIIFGATVIGIIQCEWSYRKIDKVKYFDKIDFLLKKLKIGLGIVILFSILIIRIILPFIFLDLPFPDRCIAYFILIILGLEHIILNILLIEKFY
;
A
#
# COMPACT_ATOMS: atom_id res chain seq x y z
N MET A 1 -18.66 -20.01 9.15
CA MET A 1 -17.30 -19.46 9.02
C MET A 1 -17.41 -18.09 8.36
N GLU A 2 -17.51 -17.03 9.16
CA GLU A 2 -17.72 -15.64 8.69
C GLU A 2 -16.42 -14.92 8.26
N TYR A 3 -15.28 -15.62 8.27
CA TYR A 3 -13.95 -15.07 7.95
C TYR A 3 -13.69 -14.89 6.44
N LEU A 4 -14.63 -15.33 5.60
CA LEU A 4 -14.58 -15.27 4.14
C LEU A 4 -15.65 -14.34 3.55
N SER A 5 -16.18 -13.40 4.33
CA SER A 5 -16.96 -12.32 3.71
C SER A 5 -16.02 -11.47 2.86
N ILE A 6 -16.39 -11.25 1.60
CA ILE A 6 -15.63 -10.47 0.60
C ILE A 6 -15.12 -9.14 1.17
N GLY A 7 -15.89 -8.54 2.07
CA GLY A 7 -15.54 -7.33 2.79
C GLY A 7 -14.35 -7.46 3.74
N ARG A 8 -14.31 -8.52 4.56
CA ARG A 8 -13.21 -8.78 5.51
C ARG A 8 -11.99 -9.37 4.82
N SER A 9 -12.16 -10.17 3.76
CA SER A 9 -11.06 -10.57 2.87
C SER A 9 -10.52 -9.41 2.02
N GLY A 10 -11.32 -8.35 1.85
CA GLY A 10 -10.93 -7.12 1.18
C GLY A 10 -9.70 -6.47 1.83
N LEU A 11 -9.56 -6.56 3.16
CA LEU A 11 -8.39 -6.09 3.91
C LEU A 11 -7.11 -6.84 3.53
N LEU A 12 -7.16 -8.16 3.38
CA LEU A 12 -6.05 -8.98 2.85
C LEU A 12 -5.71 -8.61 1.40
N THR A 13 -6.75 -8.35 0.60
CA THR A 13 -6.61 -7.97 -0.81
C THR A 13 -6.04 -6.56 -0.97
N ILE A 14 -6.26 -5.68 0.01
CA ILE A 14 -5.74 -4.32 0.15
C ILE A 14 -4.28 -4.29 0.65
N MET A 15 -3.89 -5.25 1.49
CA MET A 15 -2.50 -5.36 1.98
C MET A 15 -1.54 -5.83 0.88
N LEU A 16 -2.03 -6.52 -0.16
CA LEU A 16 -1.23 -6.93 -1.32
C LEU A 16 -0.67 -5.74 -2.12
N PRO A 17 -1.47 -4.71 -2.46
CA PRO A 17 -0.98 -3.47 -3.06
C PRO A 17 0.02 -2.70 -2.19
N LEU A 18 -0.16 -2.68 -0.86
CA LEU A 18 0.82 -2.09 0.06
C LEU A 18 2.21 -2.74 -0.10
N ASN A 19 2.27 -4.06 -0.35
CA ASN A 19 3.53 -4.76 -0.60
C ASN A 19 4.16 -4.45 -1.97
N PHE A 20 3.37 -4.12 -3.00
CA PHE A 20 3.92 -3.69 -4.30
C PHE A 20 4.56 -2.29 -4.26
N LEU A 21 4.14 -1.44 -3.32
CA LEU A 21 4.59 -0.06 -3.16
C LEU A 21 5.88 0.08 -2.35
N VAL A 22 6.19 -0.87 -1.47
CA VAL A 22 7.43 -0.92 -0.67
C VAL A 22 8.67 -0.70 -1.55
N GLY A 23 8.70 -1.31 -2.74
CA GLY A 23 9.84 -1.18 -3.66
C GLY A 23 10.12 0.25 -4.13
N GLU A 24 9.10 1.09 -4.23
CA GLU A 24 9.26 2.45 -4.75
C GLU A 24 9.60 3.47 -3.66
N TYR A 25 9.05 3.29 -2.46
CA TYR A 25 9.52 4.04 -1.29
C TYR A 25 11.00 3.77 -1.03
N VAL A 26 11.41 2.50 -1.08
CA VAL A 26 12.81 2.10 -0.97
C VAL A 26 13.69 2.87 -1.96
N LEU A 27 13.26 2.91 -3.22
CA LEU A 27 13.97 3.61 -4.28
C LEU A 27 14.03 5.12 -4.01
N TYR A 28 12.90 5.75 -3.68
CA TYR A 28 12.84 7.19 -3.37
C TYR A 28 13.77 7.56 -2.21
N PHE A 29 13.78 6.77 -1.14
CA PHE A 29 14.61 7.06 0.03
C PHE A 29 16.08 6.81 -0.20
N LYS A 30 16.44 5.72 -0.91
CA LYS A 30 17.82 5.44 -1.29
C LYS A 30 18.38 6.57 -2.16
N LEU A 31 17.62 7.00 -3.17
CA LEU A 31 18.01 8.09 -4.06
C LEU A 31 17.99 9.47 -3.37
N SER A 32 17.12 9.66 -2.36
CA SER A 32 17.07 10.90 -1.56
C SER A 32 18.10 10.96 -0.43
N GLY A 33 18.96 9.95 -0.27
CA GLY A 33 19.99 9.89 0.78
C GLY A 33 19.45 9.79 2.21
N LYS A 34 18.15 9.49 2.39
CA LYS A 34 17.53 9.39 3.72
C LYS A 34 17.76 8.01 4.33
N SER A 35 17.95 7.96 5.64
CA SER A 35 18.17 6.71 6.36
C SER A 35 16.92 5.84 6.35
N ARG A 36 17.02 4.65 5.76
CA ARG A 36 15.95 3.64 5.74
C ARG A 36 15.44 3.26 7.14
N LYS A 37 16.33 3.33 8.15
CA LYS A 37 15.97 3.03 9.55
C LYS A 37 14.84 3.92 10.06
N ILE A 38 14.82 5.19 9.66
CA ILE A 38 13.80 6.16 10.09
C ILE A 38 12.41 5.71 9.62
N ILE A 39 12.30 5.23 8.38
CA ILE A 39 11.01 4.77 7.83
C ILE A 39 10.58 3.46 8.47
N HIS A 40 11.49 2.50 8.63
CA HIS A 40 11.17 1.28 9.37
C HIS A 40 10.65 1.59 10.77
N SER A 41 11.26 2.56 11.46
CA SER A 41 10.79 3.02 12.77
C SER A 41 9.42 3.69 12.72
N ILE A 42 9.16 4.56 11.75
CA ILE A 42 7.85 5.23 11.59
C ILE A 42 6.75 4.21 11.26
N VAL A 43 7.00 3.31 10.29
CA VAL A 43 6.05 2.28 9.88
C VAL A 43 5.80 1.29 11.02
N ALA A 44 6.84 0.86 11.73
CA ALA A 44 6.69 0.00 12.89
C ALA A 44 5.91 0.69 14.02
N LEU A 45 6.16 1.98 14.29
CA LEU A 45 5.42 2.75 15.29
C LEU A 45 3.94 2.86 14.94
N ILE A 46 3.61 3.23 13.70
CA ILE A 46 2.23 3.32 13.22
C ILE A 46 1.54 1.95 13.34
N CYS A 47 2.20 0.87 12.93
CA CYS A 47 1.66 -0.49 13.06
C CYS A 47 1.38 -0.85 14.51
N ILE A 48 2.29 -0.58 15.44
CA ILE A 48 2.11 -0.88 16.86
C ILE A 48 0.91 -0.09 17.41
N LEU A 49 0.78 1.19 17.08
CA LEU A 49 -0.36 2.01 17.50
C LEU A 49 -1.70 1.46 16.98
N ILE A 50 -1.75 1.05 15.72
CA ILE A 50 -2.95 0.44 15.13
C ILE A 50 -3.29 -0.89 15.82
N VAL A 51 -2.29 -1.76 16.03
CA VAL A 51 -2.48 -3.05 16.71
C VAL A 51 -3.01 -2.85 18.14
N ILE A 52 -2.45 -1.92 18.90
CA ILE A 52 -2.92 -1.59 20.25
C ILE A 52 -4.37 -1.09 20.21
N CYS A 53 -4.70 -0.22 19.26
CA CYS A 53 -6.04 0.31 19.09
C CYS A 53 -7.07 -0.82 18.79
N LEU A 54 -6.74 -1.73 17.88
CA LEU A 54 -7.61 -2.86 17.53
C LEU A 54 -7.83 -3.82 18.70
N ILE A 55 -6.77 -4.10 19.46
CA ILE A 55 -6.87 -4.92 20.68
C ILE A 55 -7.75 -4.21 21.72
N ALA A 56 -7.58 -2.89 21.91
CA ALA A 56 -8.34 -2.09 22.87
C ALA A 56 -9.83 -1.98 22.52
N ILE A 57 -10.18 -2.04 21.23
CA ILE A 57 -11.57 -2.05 20.74
C ILE A 57 -12.20 -3.45 20.87
N HIS A 58 -11.44 -4.45 21.33
CA HIS A 58 -11.86 -5.86 21.37
C HIS A 58 -12.30 -6.38 19.99
N ASP A 59 -11.65 -5.89 18.94
CA ASP A 59 -11.89 -6.37 17.59
C ASP A 59 -11.33 -7.80 17.42
N ASP A 60 -11.74 -8.50 16.36
CA ASP A 60 -11.35 -9.89 16.12
C ASP A 60 -9.82 -10.01 16.09
N PRO A 61 -9.21 -10.93 16.87
CA PRO A 61 -7.75 -11.10 16.97
C PRO A 61 -7.06 -11.37 15.62
N TYR A 62 -7.82 -11.78 14.62
CA TYR A 62 -7.35 -11.94 13.24
C TYR A 62 -6.77 -10.64 12.63
N TYR A 63 -7.40 -9.49 12.84
CA TYR A 63 -6.97 -8.22 12.25
C TYR A 63 -5.62 -7.70 12.76
N PRO A 64 -5.38 -7.57 14.08
CA PRO A 64 -4.08 -7.15 14.59
C PRO A 64 -2.98 -8.12 14.16
N PHE A 65 -3.25 -9.43 14.09
CA PHE A 65 -2.28 -10.42 13.62
C PHE A 65 -1.89 -10.21 12.16
N ILE A 66 -2.86 -9.96 11.27
CA ILE A 66 -2.60 -9.73 9.85
C ILE A 66 -1.87 -8.41 9.62
N ILE A 67 -2.29 -7.33 10.27
CA ILE A 67 -1.65 -6.02 10.11
C ILE A 67 -0.20 -6.08 10.57
N PHE A 68 0.05 -6.76 11.70
CA PHE A 68 1.41 -6.98 12.18
C PHE A 68 2.23 -7.83 11.20
N GLY A 69 1.70 -8.97 10.76
CA GLY A 69 2.38 -9.87 9.82
C GLY A 69 2.70 -9.20 8.48
N ALA A 70 1.74 -8.50 7.90
CA ALA A 70 1.92 -7.75 6.66
C ALA A 70 2.99 -6.65 6.81
N THR A 71 3.00 -5.93 7.92
CA THR A 71 4.02 -4.91 8.18
C THR A 71 5.42 -5.50 8.27
N VAL A 72 5.58 -6.63 8.97
CA VAL A 72 6.87 -7.33 9.07
C VAL A 72 7.35 -7.80 7.69
N ILE A 73 6.46 -8.42 6.91
CA ILE A 73 6.77 -8.86 5.54
C ILE A 73 7.17 -7.66 4.69
N GLY A 74 6.44 -6.54 4.77
CA GLY A 74 6.76 -5.31 4.08
C GLY A 74 8.15 -4.78 4.42
N ILE A 75 8.53 -4.76 5.71
CA ILE A 75 9.88 -4.35 6.15
C ILE A 75 10.97 -5.28 5.60
N ILE A 76 10.75 -6.59 5.61
CA ILE A 76 11.70 -7.57 5.07
C ILE A 76 11.87 -7.39 3.56
N GLN A 77 10.77 -7.24 2.83
CA GLN A 77 10.79 -6.97 1.40
C GLN A 77 11.50 -5.66 1.07
N CYS A 78 11.28 -4.63 1.90
CA CYS A 78 11.91 -3.31 1.82
C CYS A 78 13.44 -3.43 1.93
N GLU A 79 13.93 -4.15 2.96
CA GLU A 79 15.36 -4.39 3.16
C GLU A 79 15.98 -5.23 2.03
N TRP A 80 15.27 -6.25 1.53
CA TRP A 80 15.75 -7.06 0.43
C TRP A 80 15.85 -6.24 -0.87
N SER A 81 14.83 -5.43 -1.18
CA SER A 81 14.84 -4.53 -2.33
C SER A 81 15.97 -3.50 -2.22
N TYR A 82 16.15 -2.89 -1.04
CA TYR A 82 17.19 -1.88 -0.80
C TYR A 82 18.61 -2.40 -1.12
N ARG A 83 18.89 -3.65 -0.72
CA ARG A 83 20.18 -4.34 -0.97
C ARG A 83 20.37 -4.70 -2.44
N LYS A 84 19.30 -5.01 -3.18
CA LYS A 84 19.39 -5.31 -4.63
C LYS A 84 19.74 -4.08 -5.48
N ILE A 85 19.43 -2.87 -5.01
CA ILE A 85 19.63 -1.63 -5.78
C ILE A 85 21.12 -1.24 -5.91
N ASP A 86 22.06 -1.93 -5.25
CA ASP A 86 23.51 -1.65 -5.35
C ASP A 86 24.10 -1.82 -6.77
N LYS A 87 23.29 -2.18 -7.77
CA LYS A 87 23.71 -2.34 -9.18
C LYS A 87 23.02 -1.43 -10.21
N VAL A 88 22.13 -0.51 -9.84
CA VAL A 88 21.39 0.28 -10.85
C VAL A 88 22.06 1.63 -11.07
N LYS A 89 23.21 1.62 -11.76
CA LYS A 89 23.53 2.72 -12.68
C LYS A 89 22.78 2.41 -13.98
N TYR A 90 22.15 3.44 -14.54
CA TYR A 90 21.32 3.51 -15.77
C TYR A 90 19.82 3.65 -15.50
N PHE A 91 19.39 4.92 -15.46
CA PHE A 91 18.05 5.40 -15.73
C PHE A 91 17.68 5.07 -17.18
N ASP A 92 17.22 3.85 -17.44
CA ASP A 92 16.87 3.42 -18.79
C ASP A 92 15.51 4.00 -19.20
N LYS A 93 15.30 4.22 -20.51
CA LYS A 93 14.01 4.65 -21.07
C LYS A 93 12.87 3.70 -20.69
N ILE A 94 13.20 2.43 -20.46
CA ILE A 94 12.26 1.39 -20.03
C ILE A 94 11.77 1.65 -18.60
N ASP A 95 12.65 2.03 -17.68
CA ASP A 95 12.22 2.35 -16.30
C ASP A 95 11.33 3.59 -16.28
N PHE A 96 11.66 4.62 -17.07
CA PHE A 96 10.80 5.80 -17.22
C PHE A 96 9.40 5.44 -17.76
N LEU A 97 9.32 4.52 -18.74
CA LEU A 97 8.05 4.01 -19.26
C LEU A 97 7.26 3.25 -18.18
N LEU A 98 7.92 2.39 -17.40
CA LEU A 98 7.29 1.64 -16.32
C LEU A 98 6.75 2.57 -15.23
N LYS A 99 7.46 3.66 -14.91
CA LYS A 99 6.98 4.68 -13.95
C LYS A 99 5.72 5.37 -14.45
N LYS A 100 5.65 5.75 -15.73
CA LYS A 100 4.43 6.29 -16.35
C LYS A 100 3.28 5.30 -16.37
N LEU A 101 3.55 4.02 -16.64
CA LEU A 101 2.54 2.96 -16.60
C LEU A 101 1.94 2.82 -15.19
N LYS A 102 2.76 2.90 -14.15
CA LYS A 102 2.30 2.86 -12.75
C LYS A 102 1.44 4.05 -12.34
N ILE A 103 1.76 5.26 -12.85
CA ILE A 103 0.88 6.42 -12.71
C ILE A 103 -0.49 6.13 -13.35
N GLY A 104 -0.48 5.54 -14.56
CA GLY A 104 -1.69 5.09 -15.24
C GLY A 104 -2.50 4.09 -14.42
N LEU A 105 -1.85 3.10 -13.80
CA LEU A 105 -2.50 2.15 -12.89
C LEU A 105 -3.15 2.86 -11.69
N GLY A 106 -2.48 3.84 -11.08
CA GLY A 106 -3.06 4.64 -9.99
C GLY A 106 -4.35 5.36 -10.41
N ILE A 107 -4.38 5.94 -11.61
CA ILE A 107 -5.58 6.58 -12.18
C ILE A 107 -6.69 5.55 -12.39
N VAL A 108 -6.38 4.38 -12.95
CA VAL A 108 -7.33 3.28 -13.15
C VAL A 108 -7.91 2.80 -11.82
N ILE A 109 -7.09 2.69 -10.76
CA ILE A 109 -7.55 2.33 -9.41
C ILE A 109 -8.56 3.37 -8.92
N LEU A 110 -8.26 4.67 -9.01
CA LEU A 110 -9.20 5.72 -8.60
C LEU A 110 -10.51 5.69 -9.40
N PHE A 111 -10.43 5.42 -10.70
CA PHE A 111 -11.62 5.31 -11.55
C PHE A 111 -12.44 4.06 -11.25
N SER A 112 -11.77 2.95 -10.88
CA SER A 112 -12.45 1.71 -10.52
C SER A 112 -13.33 1.88 -9.28
N ILE A 113 -13.01 2.80 -8.36
CA ILE A 113 -13.86 3.14 -7.21
C ILE A 113 -15.24 3.63 -7.66
N LEU A 114 -15.29 4.51 -8.68
CA LEU A 114 -16.54 5.00 -9.24
C LEU A 114 -17.33 3.87 -9.92
N ILE A 115 -16.62 3.01 -10.67
CA ILE A 115 -17.22 1.87 -11.35
C ILE A 115 -17.83 0.89 -10.35
N ILE A 116 -17.10 0.55 -9.28
CA ILE A 116 -17.60 -0.36 -8.24
C ILE A 116 -18.85 0.22 -7.58
N ARG A 117 -18.86 1.53 -7.30
CA ARG A 117 -20.01 2.20 -6.69
C ARG A 117 -21.27 2.18 -7.56
N ILE A 118 -21.13 2.23 -8.89
CA ILE A 118 -22.25 2.28 -9.83
C ILE A 118 -22.69 0.89 -10.28
N ILE A 119 -21.74 0.04 -10.67
CA ILE A 119 -21.99 -1.24 -11.37
C ILE A 119 -22.01 -2.43 -10.43
N LEU A 120 -21.18 -2.41 -9.38
CA LEU A 120 -20.99 -3.54 -8.46
C LEU A 120 -21.31 -3.13 -7.02
N PRO A 121 -22.51 -2.59 -6.75
CA PRO A 121 -22.85 -2.07 -5.43
C PRO A 121 -22.67 -3.13 -4.35
N PHE A 122 -23.04 -4.39 -4.61
CA PHE A 122 -22.95 -5.51 -3.67
C PHE A 122 -21.54 -5.80 -3.13
N ILE A 123 -20.45 -5.40 -3.83
CA ILE A 123 -19.07 -5.66 -3.37
C ILE A 123 -18.76 -4.90 -2.08
N PHE A 124 -19.22 -3.66 -1.97
CA PHE A 124 -19.01 -2.83 -0.78
C PHE A 124 -20.30 -2.49 -0.04
N LEU A 125 -21.46 -2.31 -0.70
CA LEU A 125 -22.72 -1.93 -0.05
C LEU A 125 -23.24 -2.93 0.99
N ASP A 126 -22.91 -4.22 0.85
CA ASP A 126 -23.27 -5.24 1.82
C ASP A 126 -22.40 -5.20 3.09
N LEU A 127 -21.31 -4.41 3.09
CA LEU A 127 -20.55 -4.16 4.31
C LEU A 127 -21.22 -3.12 5.22
N PRO A 128 -21.03 -3.23 6.54
CA PRO A 128 -21.31 -2.15 7.48
C PRO A 128 -20.74 -0.81 6.99
N PHE A 129 -21.47 0.28 7.25
CA PHE A 129 -21.03 1.64 6.89
C PHE A 129 -19.56 1.96 7.28
N PRO A 130 -19.07 1.64 8.49
CA PRO A 130 -17.67 1.93 8.84
C PRO A 130 -16.68 1.18 7.94
N ASP A 131 -16.91 -0.10 7.67
CA ASP A 131 -16.00 -0.94 6.88
C ASP A 131 -15.94 -0.48 5.41
N ARG A 132 -17.07 0.00 4.88
CA ARG A 132 -17.12 0.63 3.55
C ARG A 132 -16.24 1.88 3.46
N CYS A 133 -16.37 2.77 4.44
CA CYS A 133 -15.60 4.00 4.47
C CYS A 133 -14.09 3.68 4.52
N ILE A 134 -13.70 2.68 5.31
CA ILE A 134 -12.32 2.20 5.40
C ILE A 134 -11.84 1.64 4.06
N ALA A 135 -12.63 0.76 3.41
CA ALA A 135 -12.25 0.17 2.13
C ALA A 135 -12.07 1.22 1.01
N TYR A 136 -12.97 2.19 0.90
CA TYR A 136 -12.84 3.29 -0.07
C TYR A 136 -11.67 4.20 0.25
N PHE A 137 -11.46 4.56 1.51
CA PHE A 137 -10.34 5.40 1.94
C PHE A 137 -9.01 4.77 1.55
N ILE A 138 -8.87 3.47 1.79
CA ILE A 138 -7.68 2.71 1.42
C ILE A 138 -7.46 2.70 -0.09
N LEU A 139 -8.50 2.44 -0.90
CA LEU A 139 -8.37 2.43 -2.36
C LEU A 139 -7.98 3.81 -2.91
N ILE A 140 -8.50 4.88 -2.31
CA ILE A 140 -8.13 6.27 -2.64
C ILE A 140 -6.66 6.51 -2.32
N ILE A 141 -6.22 6.16 -1.11
CA ILE A 141 -4.82 6.29 -0.71
C ILE A 141 -3.94 5.53 -1.69
N LEU A 142 -4.27 4.27 -1.98
CA LEU A 142 -3.50 3.42 -2.86
C LEU A 142 -3.32 4.01 -4.27
N GLY A 143 -4.41 4.55 -4.83
CA GLY A 143 -4.39 5.20 -6.14
C GLY A 143 -3.58 6.49 -6.14
N LEU A 144 -3.76 7.35 -5.13
CA LEU A 144 -2.99 8.59 -4.96
C LEU A 144 -1.49 8.31 -4.76
N GLU A 145 -1.17 7.27 -3.99
CA GLU A 145 0.19 6.85 -3.69
C GLU A 145 0.95 6.43 -4.96
N HIS A 146 0.31 5.62 -5.82
CA HIS A 146 0.85 5.24 -7.13
C HIS A 146 1.10 6.45 -8.04
N ILE A 147 0.27 7.48 -7.96
CA ILE A 147 0.42 8.70 -8.77
C ILE A 147 1.54 9.57 -8.21
N ILE A 148 1.42 10.02 -6.96
CA ILE A 148 2.29 11.02 -6.35
C ILE A 148 3.73 10.51 -6.27
N LEU A 149 3.94 9.28 -5.82
CA LEU A 149 5.28 8.76 -5.59
C LEU A 149 6.05 8.51 -6.90
N ASN A 150 5.35 8.07 -7.94
CA ASN A 150 5.97 7.89 -9.26
C ASN A 150 6.23 9.23 -9.96
N ILE A 151 5.38 10.25 -9.78
CA ILE A 151 5.65 11.61 -10.26
C ILE A 151 6.91 12.16 -9.58
N LEU A 152 6.99 12.07 -8.24
CA LEU A 152 8.16 12.55 -7.48
C LEU A 152 9.45 11.82 -7.90
N LEU A 153 9.37 10.52 -8.20
CA LEU A 153 10.52 9.76 -8.69
C LEU A 153 10.94 10.16 -10.10
N ILE A 154 9.98 10.50 -10.97
CA ILE A 154 10.27 11.04 -12.30
C ILE A 154 10.92 12.42 -12.15
N GLU A 155 10.25 13.39 -11.55
CA GLU A 155 10.74 14.78 -11.46
C GLU A 155 12.12 14.92 -10.84
N LYS A 156 12.42 14.08 -9.84
CA LYS A 156 13.65 14.20 -9.07
C LYS A 156 14.84 13.46 -9.69
N PHE A 157 14.59 12.48 -10.56
CA PHE A 157 15.63 11.54 -10.99
C PHE A 157 15.64 11.20 -12.49
N TYR A 158 14.67 11.69 -13.28
CA TYR A 158 14.59 11.55 -14.74
C TYR A 158 14.37 12.91 -15.41
#